data_AF-A0A7J9TIP1-F1
#
_entry.id   AF-A0A7J9TIP1-F1
#
_cell.length_a   1.000
_cell.length_b   1.000
_cell.length_c   1.000
_cell.angle_alpha   90.00
_cell.angle_beta   90.00
_cell.angle_gamma   90.00
#
_symmetry.space_group_name_H-M   'P 1'
#
loop_
_entity.id
_entity.type
_entity.pdbx_description
1 polymer ?
#
loop_
_entity_poly.entity_id
_entity_poly.type
_entity_poly.pdbx_seq_one_letter_code
_entity_poly.pdbx_strand_id
1 'polypeptide(L)' 'MQPKNETCPACNSPKLWHMSTTIEGNKCIVLFSCLDCNTTFREIHKLEYQSTEVVKQS' A
#
# COMPACT_ATOMS: atom_id res chain seq x y z
N MET A 1 -6.39 7.43 2.17
CA MET A 1 -6.00 7.25 3.59
C MET A 1 -4.48 7.29 3.63
N GLN A 2 -3.87 8.25 4.34
CA GLN A 2 -2.41 8.30 4.49
C GLN A 2 -1.97 7.30 5.57
N PRO A 3 -0.86 6.57 5.40
CA PRO A 3 -0.37 5.65 6.42
C PRO A 3 0.02 6.44 7.68
N LYS A 4 -0.55 6.04 8.83
CA LYS A 4 -0.46 6.74 10.12
C LYS A 4 0.91 6.66 10.81
N ASN A 5 1.90 6.00 10.22
CA ASN A 5 3.26 5.95 10.78
C ASN A 5 4.23 6.64 9.83
N GLU A 6 4.65 7.85 10.21
CA GLU A 6 5.55 8.69 9.42
C GLU A 6 7.04 8.36 9.63
N THR A 7 7.34 7.31 10.39
CA THR A 7 8.70 6.88 10.74
C THR A 7 8.87 5.37 10.51
N CYS A 8 10.11 4.95 10.28
CA CYS A 8 10.44 3.54 10.21
C CYS A 8 10.22 2.87 11.57
N PRO A 9 9.36 1.83 11.68
CA PRO A 9 9.10 1.20 12.98
C PRO A 9 10.30 0.40 13.53
N ALA A 10 11.33 0.15 12.71
CA ALA A 10 12.54 -0.54 13.14
C ALA A 10 13.62 0.42 13.69
N CYS A 11 13.83 1.58 13.05
CA CYS A 11 14.91 2.50 13.40
C CYS A 11 14.45 3.93 13.73
N ASN A 12 13.15 4.19 13.73
CA ASN A 12 12.52 5.50 13.91
C ASN A 12 13.00 6.59 12.94
N SER A 13 13.63 6.21 11.81
CA SER A 13 14.10 7.18 10.82
C SER A 13 12.94 7.91 10.13
N PRO A 14 13.06 9.23 9.88
CA PRO A 14 12.09 10.01 9.11
C PRO A 14 12.03 9.59 7.63
N LYS A 15 10.87 9.81 7.00
CA LYS A 15 10.47 9.37 5.65
C LYS A 15 11.58 9.44 4.56
N LEU A 16 12.28 8.33 4.37
CA LEU A 16 13.02 7.98 3.16
C LEU A 16 12.70 6.53 2.79
N TRP A 17 11.78 6.37 1.83
CA TRP A 17 11.20 5.08 1.49
C TRP A 17 11.38 4.79 0.01
N HIS A 18 11.93 3.62 -0.31
CA HIS A 18 11.66 2.99 -1.59
C HIS A 18 10.29 2.31 -1.49
N MET A 19 9.38 2.65 -2.39
CA MET A 19 8.05 2.06 -2.47
C MET A 19 7.90 1.28 -3.76
N SER A 20 7.43 0.04 -3.67
CA SER A 20 7.02 -0.75 -4.82
C SER A 20 5.64 -1.37 -4.60
N THR A 21 4.92 -1.63 -5.69
CA THR A 21 3.56 -2.14 -5.64
C THR A 21 3.40 -3.28 -6.62
N THR A 22 2.72 -4.34 -6.19
CA THR A 22 2.44 -5.52 -7.03
C THR A 22 1.00 -5.96 -6.80
N ILE A 23 0.34 -6.40 -7.87
CA ILE A 23 -1.03 -6.91 -7.83
C ILE A 23 -0.96 -8.43 -7.96
N GLU A 24 -1.55 -9.13 -7.00
CA GLU A 24 -1.65 -10.60 -6.96
C GLU A 24 -3.11 -11.01 -6.76
N GLY A 25 -3.80 -11.34 -7.86
CA GLY A 25 -5.23 -11.65 -7.84
C GLY A 25 -6.07 -10.46 -7.36
N ASN A 26 -6.81 -10.64 -6.26
CA ASN A 26 -7.62 -9.58 -5.63
C ASN A 26 -6.87 -8.85 -4.49
N LYS A 27 -5.54 -8.85 -4.52
CA LYS A 27 -4.71 -8.20 -3.50
C LYS A 27 -3.77 -7.19 -4.16
N CYS A 28 -3.68 -6.01 -3.58
CA CYS A 28 -2.63 -5.03 -3.84
C CYS A 28 -1.61 -5.12 -2.69
N ILE A 29 -0.37 -5.45 -3.02
CA ILE A 29 0.73 -5.56 -2.08
C ILE A 29 1.62 -4.34 -2.27
N VAL A 30 1.81 -3.57 -1.20
CA VAL A 30 2.71 -2.42 -1.17
C VAL A 30 3.90 -2.76 -0.30
N LEU A 31 5.11 -2.63 -0.85
CA LEU A 31 6.35 -2.80 -0.12
C LEU A 31 6.97 -1.44 0.18
N PHE A 32 7.42 -1.26 1.41
CA PHE A 32 8.12 -0.07 1.89
C PHE A 32 9.48 -0.48 2.42
N SER A 33 10.56 0.00 1.81
CA SER A 33 11.93 -0.26 2.25
C SER A 33 12.53 1.01 2.84
N CYS A 34 12.97 0.95 4.10
CA CYS A 34 13.69 2.04 4.76
C CYS A 34 15.12 2.11 4.24
N LEU A 35 15.55 3.29 3.78
CA LEU A 35 16.89 3.48 3.22
C LEU A 35 18.02 3.45 4.27
N ASP A 36 17.71 3.73 5.54
CA ASP A 36 18.74 3.79 6.60
C ASP A 36 19.07 2.43 7.21
N CYS A 37 18.04 1.59 7.43
CA CYS A 37 18.21 0.30 8.09
C CYS A 37 17.91 -0.90 7.17
N ASN A 38 17.64 -0.66 5.88
CA ASN A 38 17.29 -1.68 4.88
C ASN A 38 16.14 -2.61 5.28
N THR A 39 15.32 -2.20 6.27
CA THR A 39 14.16 -3.00 6.69
C THR A 39 13.01 -2.76 5.73
N THR A 40 12.39 -3.86 5.30
CA THR A 40 11.25 -3.85 4.39
C THR A 40 9.98 -4.27 5.10
N PHE A 41 8.93 -3.48 4.94
CA PHE A 41 7.59 -3.74 5.45
C PHE A 41 6.64 -3.95 4.28
N ARG A 42 5.56 -4.70 4.52
CA ARG A 42 4.52 -4.92 3.51
C ARG A 42 3.13 -4.57 4.04
N GLU A 43 2.36 -3.87 3.24
CA GLU A 43 0.93 -3.67 3.43
C GLU A 43 0.17 -4.45 2.36
N ILE A 44 -0.94 -5.09 2.75
CA ILE A 44 -1.76 -5.89 1.84
C ILE A 44 -3.17 -5.33 1.88
N HIS A 45 -3.64 -4.84 0.75
CA HIS A 45 -5.00 -4.34 0.57
C HIS A 45 -5.81 -5.32 -0.28
N LYS A 46 -7.02 -5.65 0.18
CA LYS A 46 -7.97 -6.42 -0.62
C LYS A 46 -8.63 -5.49 -1.64
N LEU A 47 -8.57 -5.87 -2.91
CA LEU A 47 -9.24 -5.18 -4.00
C LEU A 47 -10.69 -5.68 -4.07
N GLU A 48 -11.63 -4.76 -3.95
CA GLU A 48 -13.05 -5.05 -4.10
C GLU A 48 -13.52 -4.51 -5.45
N TYR A 49 -14.15 -5.38 -6.24
CA TYR A 49 -14.75 -4.99 -7.50
C TYR A 49 -16.08 -4.29 -7.21
N GLN A 50 -16.22 -3.03 -7.62
CA GLN A 50 -17.52 -2.35 -7.67
C GLN A 50 -18.01 -2.33 -9.12
N SER A 51 -19.05 -3.10 -9.41
CA SER A 51 -19.81 -2.95 -10.65
C SER A 51 -20.75 -1.76 -10.53
N THR A 52 -20.49 -0.70 -11.30
CA THR A 52 -21.51 0.32 -11.54
C THR A 52 -22.45 -0.20 -12.62
N GLU A 53 -23.58 -0.80 -12.23
CA GLU A 53 -24.66 -1.08 -13.17
C GLU A 53 -25.26 0.26 -13.62
N VAL A 54 -25.03 0.62 -14.88
CA VAL A 54 -25.69 1.76 -15.50
C VAL A 54 -27.11 1.34 -15.86
N VAL A 55 -28.05 1.60 -14.95
CA VAL A 55 -29.48 1.43 -15.26
C VAL A 55 -29.88 2.53 -16.24
N LYS A 56 -30.00 2.19 -17.52
CA LYS A 56 -30.70 3.05 -18.48
C LYS A 56 -32.18 3.05 -18.08
N GLN A 57 -32.67 4.18 -17.58
CA GLN A 57 -34.11 4.41 -17.47
C GLN A 57 -34.67 4.60 -18.88
N SER A 58 -35.56 3.69 -19.27
CA SER A 58 -36.36 3.71 -20.51
C SER A 58 -37.48 4.74 -20.42
#